data_AF-A0A962BE51-F1
#
_entry.id   AF-A0A962BE51-F1
#
_cell.length_a   1.000
_cell.length_b   1.000
_cell.length_c   1.000
_cell.angle_alpha   90.00
_cell.angle_beta   90.00
_cell.angle_gamma   90.00
#
_symmetry.space_group_name_H-M   'P 1'
#
loop_
_entity.id
_entity.type
_entity.pdbx_description
1 polymer ?
#
loop_
_entity_poly.entity_id
_entity_poly.type
_entity_poly.pdbx_seq_one_letter_code
_entity_poly.pdbx_strand_id
1 'polypeptide(L)'
;YMDFLTKGKGIAAERIVLYGESLGTGVAVAMAKEHPALRGLILESPYTSMTAMARRRYFYVPVDLLLKDRYDSLSKIGGITMPLLILHGKRDSLVPFTFGRSLFEQAGSKDKVFETFPEGGTMTSTSTGPEKRFWLF
;
A
#
# COMPACT_ATOMS: atom_id res chain seq x y z
N TYR A 1 -0.04 1.94 18.82
CA TYR A 1 1.15 2.68 18.37
C TYR A 1 0.81 4.13 17.99
N MET A 2 -0.27 4.38 17.23
CA MET A 2 -0.69 5.76 16.92
C MET A 2 -0.92 6.63 18.18
N ASP A 3 -1.57 6.09 19.21
CA ASP A 3 -1.74 6.79 20.49
C ASP A 3 -0.42 7.20 21.16
N PHE A 4 0.64 6.42 20.97
CA PHE A 4 1.96 6.79 21.49
C PHE A 4 2.53 8.00 20.74
N LEU A 5 2.36 8.07 19.42
CA LEU A 5 2.81 9.22 18.62
C LEU A 5 1.97 10.47 18.89
N THR A 6 0.65 10.32 18.94
CA THR A 6 -0.27 11.45 19.07
C THR A 6 -0.39 11.92 20.52
N LYS A 7 -0.75 11.04 21.45
CA LYS A 7 -0.97 11.39 22.86
C LYS A 7 0.35 11.38 23.65
N GLY A 8 1.24 10.42 23.37
CA GLY A 8 2.50 10.26 24.11
C GLY A 8 3.59 11.24 23.67
N LYS A 9 3.73 11.49 22.37
CA LYS A 9 4.74 12.39 21.79
C LYS A 9 4.18 13.73 21.31
N GLY A 10 2.86 13.92 21.34
CA GLY A 10 2.24 15.18 20.92
C GLY A 10 2.31 15.45 19.42
N ILE A 11 2.57 14.45 18.59
CA ILE A 11 2.66 14.62 17.14
C ILE A 11 1.24 14.66 16.56
N ALA A 12 0.88 15.77 15.94
CA ALA A 12 -0.39 15.93 15.25
C ALA A 12 -0.54 14.88 14.13
N ALA A 13 -1.73 14.27 14.00
CA ALA A 13 -1.98 13.21 13.01
C ALA A 13 -1.75 13.69 11.57
N GLU A 14 -2.02 14.97 11.32
CA GLU A 14 -1.87 15.68 10.05
C GLU A 14 -0.40 15.86 9.64
N ARG A 15 0.54 15.45 10.51
CA ARG A 15 1.99 15.43 10.23
C ARG A 15 2.54 14.01 10.06
N ILE A 16 1.68 13.00 10.12
CA ILE A 16 2.07 11.60 10.06
C ILE A 16 1.65 11.03 8.70
N VAL A 17 2.63 10.49 7.98
CA VAL A 17 2.42 9.72 6.74
C VAL A 17 2.63 8.24 7.06
N LEU A 18 1.71 7.40 6.62
CA LEU A 18 1.88 5.95 6.69
C LEU A 18 2.62 5.45 5.46
N TYR A 19 3.62 4.60 5.69
CA TYR A 19 4.33 3.90 4.63
C TYR A 19 4.21 2.39 4.88
N GLY A 20 3.91 1.65 3.82
CA GLY A 20 3.93 0.19 3.83
C GLY A 20 4.61 -0.35 2.57
N GLU A 21 5.37 -1.43 2.73
CA GLU A 21 6.07 -2.12 1.65
C GLU A 21 5.67 -3.60 1.65
N SER A 22 5.39 -4.14 0.46
CA SER A 22 4.98 -5.53 0.26
C SER A 22 3.85 -5.95 1.22
N LEU A 23 4.08 -6.89 2.15
CA LEU A 23 3.08 -7.30 3.14
C LEU A 23 2.59 -6.13 4.02
N GLY A 24 3.49 -5.19 4.33
CA GLY A 24 3.20 -3.99 5.11
C GLY A 24 2.15 -3.09 4.46
N THR A 25 1.92 -3.18 3.15
CA THR A 25 0.90 -2.36 2.47
C THR A 25 -0.50 -2.71 2.96
N GLY A 26 -0.79 -3.97 3.26
CA GLY A 26 -2.10 -4.37 3.78
C GLY A 26 -2.37 -3.80 5.18
N VAL A 27 -1.34 -3.77 6.02
CA VAL A 27 -1.40 -3.16 7.36
C VAL A 27 -1.56 -1.64 7.25
N ALA A 28 -0.79 -1.00 6.37
CA ALA A 28 -0.86 0.44 6.15
C ALA A 28 -2.24 0.88 5.64
N VAL A 29 -2.85 0.13 4.71
CA VAL A 29 -4.23 0.39 4.24
C VAL A 29 -5.25 0.23 5.37
N ALA A 30 -5.12 -0.81 6.21
CA ALA A 30 -6.00 -1.00 7.35
C ALA A 30 -5.90 0.16 8.35
N MET A 31 -4.67 0.55 8.72
CA MET A 31 -4.45 1.68 9.64
C MET A 31 -4.93 3.01 9.05
N ALA A 32 -4.69 3.27 7.77
CA ALA A 32 -5.16 4.50 7.11
C ALA A 32 -6.69 4.59 7.14
N LYS A 33 -7.41 3.47 7.03
CA LYS A 33 -8.88 3.45 7.12
C LYS A 33 -9.37 3.80 8.52
N GLU A 34 -8.68 3.34 9.55
CA GLU A 34 -9.02 3.62 10.96
C GLU A 34 -8.61 5.03 11.40
N HIS A 35 -7.67 5.66 10.69
CA HIS A 35 -7.11 6.97 11.02
C HIS A 35 -7.21 7.94 9.83
N PRO A 36 -8.41 8.43 9.49
CA PRO A 36 -8.61 9.30 8.32
C PRO A 36 -7.96 10.70 8.45
N ALA A 37 -7.55 11.11 9.66
CA ALA A 37 -6.90 12.39 9.92
C ALA A 37 -5.40 12.43 9.58
N LEU A 38 -4.83 11.32 9.11
CA LEU A 38 -3.41 11.26 8.74
C LEU A 38 -3.11 12.08 7.49
N ARG A 39 -1.85 12.52 7.36
CA ARG A 39 -1.40 13.37 6.24
C ARG A 39 -1.51 12.68 4.89
N GLY A 40 -1.28 11.37 4.84
CA GLY A 40 -1.26 10.59 3.62
C GLY A 40 -0.79 9.14 3.81
N LEU A 41 -0.86 8.38 2.72
CA LEU A 41 -0.50 6.97 2.64
C LEU A 41 0.43 6.73 1.46
N ILE A 42 1.53 6.02 1.69
CA ILE A 42 2.48 5.56 0.67
C ILE A 42 2.49 4.03 0.69
N LEU A 43 2.28 3.43 -0.49
CA LEU A 43 2.30 1.98 -0.67
C LEU A 43 3.35 1.59 -1.70
N GLU A 44 4.30 0.73 -1.31
CA GLU A 44 5.32 0.21 -2.21
C GLU A 44 5.10 -1.27 -2.52
N SER A 45 5.03 -1.58 -3.82
CA SER A 45 4.72 -2.89 -4.37
C SER A 45 3.50 -3.54 -3.71
N PRO A 46 2.32 -2.87 -3.68
CA PRO A 46 1.19 -3.36 -2.93
C PRO A 46 0.45 -4.51 -3.60
N TYR A 47 -0.21 -5.32 -2.76
CA TYR A 47 -1.03 -6.45 -3.17
C TYR A 47 -2.52 -6.20 -2.84
N THR A 48 -3.42 -6.74 -3.66
CA THR A 48 -4.88 -6.56 -3.51
C THR A 48 -5.45 -7.41 -2.37
N SER A 49 -5.01 -8.66 -2.25
CA SER A 49 -5.33 -9.54 -1.12
C SER A 49 -4.28 -10.63 -0.93
N MET A 50 -4.12 -11.10 0.30
CA MET A 50 -3.17 -12.18 0.60
C MET A 50 -3.63 -13.49 -0.03
N THR A 51 -4.94 -13.67 -0.17
CA THR A 51 -5.55 -14.75 -0.95
C THR A 51 -5.20 -14.70 -2.44
N ALA A 52 -5.17 -13.52 -3.08
CA ALA A 52 -4.78 -13.39 -4.48
C ALA A 52 -3.29 -13.74 -4.69
N MET A 53 -2.44 -13.33 -3.76
CA MET A 53 -1.03 -13.72 -3.69
C MET A 53 -0.88 -15.26 -3.51
N ALA A 54 -1.60 -15.84 -2.55
CA ALA A 54 -1.53 -17.26 -2.23
C ALA A 54 -2.08 -18.15 -3.36
N ARG A 55 -3.19 -17.77 -4.01
CA ARG A 55 -3.73 -18.49 -5.20
C ARG A 55 -2.71 -18.54 -6.34
N ARG A 56 -1.93 -17.47 -6.54
CA ARG A 56 -0.91 -17.42 -7.60
C ARG A 56 0.28 -18.33 -7.31
N ARG A 57 0.67 -18.46 -6.03
CA ARG A 57 1.80 -19.31 -5.62
C ARG A 57 1.40 -20.78 -5.40
N TYR A 58 0.19 -21.02 -4.91
CA TYR A 58 -0.33 -22.33 -4.51
C TYR A 58 -1.69 -22.59 -5.18
N PHE A 59 -1.71 -22.61 -6.51
CA PHE A 59 -2.96 -22.76 -7.28
C PHE A 59 -3.71 -24.07 -7.02
N TYR A 60 -3.01 -25.09 -6.50
CA TYR A 60 -3.55 -26.41 -6.15
C TYR A 60 -4.11 -26.51 -4.72
N VAL A 61 -3.99 -25.44 -3.92
CA VAL A 61 -4.48 -25.41 -2.53
C VAL A 61 -5.75 -24.54 -2.47
N PRO A 62 -6.83 -24.97 -1.79
CA PRO A 62 -8.03 -24.17 -1.59
C PRO A 62 -7.77 -23.06 -0.56
N VAL A 63 -6.93 -22.07 -0.92
CA VAL A 63 -6.44 -21.03 -0.02
C VAL A 63 -7.55 -20.15 0.58
N ASP A 64 -8.71 -20.04 -0.06
CA ASP A 64 -9.87 -19.29 0.46
C ASP A 64 -10.53 -19.96 1.69
N LEU A 65 -10.36 -21.27 1.84
CA LEU A 65 -10.85 -22.02 2.99
C LEU A 65 -9.87 -21.96 4.17
N LEU A 66 -8.60 -21.67 3.90
CA LEU A 66 -7.52 -21.68 4.90
C LEU A 66 -7.19 -20.27 5.43
N LEU A 67 -7.29 -19.24 4.59
CA LEU A 67 -7.00 -17.86 4.97
C LEU A 67 -8.27 -17.17 5.50
N LYS A 68 -8.47 -17.22 6.83
CA LYS A 68 -9.51 -16.45 7.53
C LYS A 68 -9.32 -14.93 7.41
N ASP A 69 -8.06 -14.49 7.44
CA ASP A 69 -7.71 -13.07 7.25
C ASP A 69 -7.23 -12.86 5.81
N ARG A 70 -8.10 -12.25 5.00
CA ARG A 70 -7.84 -12.09 3.56
C ARG A 70 -6.89 -10.93 3.26
N TYR A 71 -6.57 -10.10 4.26
CA TYR A 71 -5.87 -8.82 4.10
C TYR A 71 -6.33 -8.12 2.82
N ASP A 72 -7.64 -7.92 2.73
CA ASP A 72 -8.31 -7.41 1.55
C ASP A 72 -8.13 -5.90 1.49
N SER A 73 -6.96 -5.49 0.99
CA SER A 73 -6.65 -4.10 0.69
C SER A 73 -7.66 -3.53 -0.30
N LEU A 74 -8.17 -4.35 -1.22
CA LEU A 74 -9.09 -3.93 -2.28
C LEU A 74 -10.45 -3.47 -1.75
N SER A 75 -11.06 -4.20 -0.81
CA SER A 75 -12.32 -3.75 -0.20
C SER A 75 -12.17 -2.55 0.75
N LYS A 76 -10.93 -2.26 1.18
CA LYS A 76 -10.63 -1.15 2.11
C LYS A 76 -10.21 0.12 1.39
N ILE A 77 -9.50 0.02 0.27
CA ILE A 77 -8.85 1.16 -0.41
C ILE A 77 -9.85 2.23 -0.88
N GLY A 78 -11.08 1.82 -1.22
CA GLY A 78 -12.15 2.76 -1.60
C GLY A 78 -12.55 3.73 -0.49
N GLY A 79 -12.31 3.39 0.78
CA GLY A 79 -12.56 4.28 1.91
C GLY A 79 -11.39 5.22 2.24
N ILE A 80 -10.25 5.09 1.57
CA ILE A 80 -9.07 5.93 1.81
C ILE A 80 -9.19 7.20 0.98
N THR A 81 -9.42 8.34 1.65
CA THR A 81 -9.63 9.65 1.01
C THR A 81 -8.43 10.59 1.13
N MET A 82 -7.47 10.29 2.00
CA MET A 82 -6.23 11.04 2.17
C MET A 82 -5.31 10.94 0.94
N PRO A 83 -4.34 11.85 0.77
CA PRO A 83 -3.34 11.76 -0.29
C PRO A 83 -2.67 10.38 -0.34
N LEU A 84 -2.59 9.81 -1.54
CA LEU A 84 -2.13 8.43 -1.76
C LEU A 84 -1.04 8.38 -2.82
N LEU A 85 0.12 7.83 -2.46
CA LEU A 85 1.17 7.48 -3.41
C LEU A 85 1.31 5.97 -3.49
N ILE A 86 1.26 5.42 -4.70
CA ILE A 86 1.60 4.02 -4.95
C ILE A 86 2.85 3.94 -5.82
N LEU A 87 3.82 3.17 -5.35
CA LEU A 87 5.10 2.89 -6.00
C LEU A 87 5.08 1.43 -6.47
N HIS A 88 5.33 1.15 -7.75
CA HIS A 88 5.37 -0.24 -8.24
C HIS A 88 6.38 -0.45 -9.37
N GLY A 89 7.23 -1.47 -9.24
CA GLY A 89 8.13 -1.93 -10.30
C GLY A 89 7.40 -2.67 -11.42
N LYS A 90 7.61 -2.31 -12.70
CA LYS A 90 6.95 -3.00 -13.83
C LYS A 90 7.42 -4.44 -14.01
N ARG A 91 8.61 -4.77 -13.50
CA ARG A 91 9.22 -6.11 -13.59
C ARG A 91 9.11 -6.90 -12.29
N ASP A 92 8.23 -6.48 -11.38
CA ASP A 92 7.98 -7.21 -10.15
C ASP A 92 7.36 -8.58 -10.45
N SER A 93 8.19 -9.62 -10.29
CA SER A 93 7.78 -11.01 -10.46
C SER A 93 7.00 -11.56 -9.25
N LEU A 94 7.19 -10.98 -8.07
CA LEU A 94 6.59 -11.44 -6.82
C LEU A 94 5.20 -10.83 -6.62
N VAL A 95 5.10 -9.51 -6.67
CA VAL A 95 3.83 -8.77 -6.58
C VAL A 95 3.47 -8.22 -7.95
N PRO A 96 2.48 -8.82 -8.65
CA PRO A 96 2.14 -8.38 -9.99
C PRO A 96 1.74 -6.91 -10.02
N PHE A 97 2.27 -6.16 -10.99
CA PHE A 97 1.98 -4.75 -11.23
C PHE A 97 0.47 -4.42 -11.31
N THR A 98 -0.33 -5.38 -11.77
CA THR A 98 -1.80 -5.25 -11.83
C THR A 98 -2.44 -5.07 -10.47
N PHE A 99 -1.82 -5.54 -9.38
CA PHE A 99 -2.34 -5.33 -8.03
C PHE A 99 -2.25 -3.88 -7.60
N GLY A 100 -1.08 -3.25 -7.77
CA GLY A 100 -0.94 -1.82 -7.53
C GLY A 100 -1.90 -1.01 -8.38
N ARG A 101 -2.00 -1.32 -9.67
CA ARG A 101 -2.92 -0.60 -10.57
C ARG A 101 -4.38 -0.73 -10.13
N SER A 102 -4.81 -1.93 -9.75
CA SER A 102 -6.17 -2.17 -9.27
C SER A 102 -6.48 -1.38 -7.98
N LEU A 103 -5.53 -1.30 -7.04
CA LEU A 103 -5.70 -0.51 -5.83
C LEU A 103 -5.78 0.98 -6.15
N PHE A 104 -4.94 1.46 -7.06
CA PHE A 104 -4.95 2.85 -7.50
C PHE A 104 -6.29 3.25 -8.11
N GLU A 105 -6.81 2.43 -9.04
CA GLU A 105 -8.07 2.68 -9.73
C GLU A 105 -9.24 2.74 -8.72
N GLN A 106 -9.26 1.83 -7.74
CA GLN A 106 -10.34 1.72 -6.75
C GLN A 106 -10.19 2.64 -5.52
N ALA A 107 -9.04 3.28 -5.34
CA ALA A 107 -8.82 4.19 -4.22
C ALA A 107 -9.80 5.38 -4.25
N GLY A 108 -10.41 5.67 -3.10
CA GLY A 108 -11.35 6.80 -2.93
C GLY A 108 -10.67 8.17 -2.88
N SER A 109 -9.34 8.20 -2.84
CA SER A 109 -8.56 9.42 -2.79
C SER A 109 -8.65 10.18 -4.11
N LYS A 110 -8.89 11.50 -4.00
CA LYS A 110 -8.88 12.44 -5.13
C LYS A 110 -7.48 12.94 -5.44
N ASP A 111 -6.56 12.85 -4.48
CA ASP A 111 -5.16 13.23 -4.61
C ASP A 111 -4.31 11.95 -4.57
N LYS A 112 -4.21 11.29 -5.73
CA LYS A 112 -3.50 10.02 -5.85
C LYS A 112 -2.52 10.00 -7.00
N VAL A 113 -1.33 9.47 -6.74
CA VAL A 113 -0.26 9.31 -7.74
C VAL A 113 0.17 7.84 -7.82
N PHE A 114 0.40 7.36 -9.04
CA PHE A 114 0.93 6.03 -9.31
C PHE A 114 2.27 6.14 -10.02
N GLU A 115 3.34 5.88 -9.30
CA GLU A 115 4.70 5.94 -9.83
C GLU A 115 5.19 4.56 -10.21
N THR A 116 5.73 4.47 -11.42
CA THR A 116 6.20 3.21 -11.99
C THR A 116 7.70 3.23 -12.18
N PHE A 117 8.36 2.13 -11.83
CA PHE A 117 9.77 1.93 -12.10
C PHE A 117 9.90 0.93 -13.26
N PRO A 118 10.21 1.36 -14.51
CA PRO A 118 10.20 0.50 -15.69
C PRO A 118 11.14 -0.70 -15.59
N GLU A 119 12.30 -0.50 -14.95
CA GLU A 119 13.31 -1.52 -14.70
C GLU A 119 13.23 -2.12 -13.28
N GLY A 120 12.33 -1.62 -12.43
CA GLY A 120 12.26 -2.00 -11.02
C GLY A 120 11.60 -3.37 -10.79
N GLY A 121 12.23 -4.20 -9.94
CA GLY A 121 11.65 -5.40 -9.33
C GLY A 121 11.14 -5.14 -7.91
N THR A 122 10.75 -6.21 -7.19
CA THR A 122 10.09 -6.16 -5.85
C THR A 122 10.86 -5.37 -4.78
N MET A 123 12.18 -5.21 -4.94
CA MET A 123 13.09 -4.52 -3.99
C MET A 123 13.93 -3.40 -4.64
N THR A 124 13.71 -3.10 -5.92
CA THR A 124 14.62 -2.23 -6.72
C THR A 124 13.99 -0.87 -7.03
N SER A 125 12.72 -0.63 -6.67
CA SER A 125 12.03 0.66 -6.80
C SER A 125 12.76 1.82 -6.11
N THR A 126 13.52 1.54 -5.04
CA THR A 126 14.29 2.55 -4.29
C THR A 126 15.64 2.92 -4.91
N SER A 127 16.20 2.11 -5.81
CA SER A 127 17.58 2.32 -6.32
C SER A 127 17.67 3.11 -7.65
N THR A 128 16.54 3.41 -8.29
CA THR A 128 16.52 4.05 -9.63
C THR A 128 15.54 5.21 -9.76
N GLY A 129 15.05 5.78 -8.66
CA GLY A 129 14.11 6.91 -8.67
C GLY A 129 14.80 8.29 -8.61
N PRO A 130 14.27 9.34 -9.26
CA PRO A 130 14.84 10.68 -9.16
C PRO A 130 14.67 11.22 -7.73
N GLU A 131 15.79 11.35 -7.01
CA GLU A 131 15.86 11.54 -5.55
C GLU A 131 15.35 12.88 -4.99
N LYS A 132 14.50 13.65 -5.70
CA LYS A 132 14.20 15.03 -5.27
C LYS A 132 12.74 15.48 -5.30
N ARG A 133 11.77 14.61 -5.62
CA ARG A 133 10.36 15.05 -5.74
C ARG A 133 9.34 14.35 -4.85
N PHE A 134 9.70 13.24 -4.20
CA PHE A 134 8.72 12.39 -3.52
C PHE A 134 8.39 12.81 -2.07
N TRP A 135 9.17 13.71 -1.46
CA TRP A 135 9.03 14.07 -0.04
C TRP A 135 8.32 15.41 0.22
N LEU A 136 7.73 16.03 -0.81
CA LEU A 136 7.09 17.35 -0.70
C LEU A 136 5.59 17.27 -0.36
N PHE A 137 5.18 16.25 0.40
CA PHE A 137 3.83 16.15 0.98
C PHE A 137 3.71 16.95 2.27
#